data_AF-A0A3B9R9D8-F1
#
_entry.id   AF-A0A3B9R9D8-F1
#
_cell.length_a   1.000
_cell.length_b   1.000
_cell.length_c   1.000
_cell.angle_alpha   90.00
_cell.angle_beta   90.00
_cell.angle_gamma   90.00
#
_symmetry.space_group_name_H-M   'P 1'
#
loop_
_entity.id
_entity.type
_entity.pdbx_description
1 polymer ?
#
loop_
_entity_poly.entity_id
_entity_poly.type
_entity_poly.pdbx_seq_one_letter_code
_entity_poly.pdbx_strand_id
1 'polypeptide(L)'
;LNNAIVYVDKEISEETMKKLEKAFNKKKLSVKANGILDNLTLHQPNEAARHKLLDVIGDLALAGTRIRGKVIANKPGHYVNTQFAKKIAQIIKLEKRNNVPKYDLSLPPLMDIHQIMDMLPHRPPFLLIDRILELSDQHVVGMKNVTMNEPFFVGHFPGAPVMPCVLQVEAMAQTGGIL
;
A
#
# COMPACT_ATOMS: atom_id res chain seq x y z
N LEU A 1 -14.96 20.82 -18.99
CA LEU A 1 -15.68 20.02 -20.02
C LEU A 1 -14.91 19.87 -21.33
N ASN A 2 -13.91 20.70 -21.65
CA ASN A 2 -13.17 20.63 -22.92
C ASN A 2 -12.43 19.31 -23.20
N ASN A 3 -12.24 18.43 -22.20
CA ASN A 3 -11.54 17.14 -22.35
C ASN A 3 -12.47 15.92 -22.28
N ALA A 4 -13.80 16.13 -22.30
CA ALA A 4 -14.76 15.03 -22.19
C ALA A 4 -15.03 14.41 -23.57
N ILE A 5 -14.69 13.12 -23.75
CA ILE A 5 -15.07 12.36 -24.94
C ILE A 5 -16.53 11.91 -24.79
N VAL A 6 -17.39 12.32 -25.73
CA VAL A 6 -18.83 12.00 -25.70
C VAL A 6 -19.19 11.13 -26.90
N TYR A 7 -19.69 9.93 -26.61
CA TYR A 7 -20.25 9.02 -27.61
C TYR A 7 -21.76 9.21 -27.71
N VAL A 8 -22.23 9.19 -28.95
CA VAL A 8 -23.62 9.41 -29.34
C VAL A 8 -24.11 8.12 -29.99
N ASP A 9 -24.73 7.26 -29.19
CA ASP A 9 -25.23 5.96 -29.66
C ASP A 9 -26.62 6.04 -30.32
N LYS A 10 -27.29 7.21 -30.26
CA LYS A 10 -28.63 7.44 -30.83
C LYS A 10 -28.70 8.81 -31.51
N GLU A 11 -29.56 8.94 -32.52
CA GLU A 11 -29.84 10.23 -33.14
C GLU A 11 -30.29 11.26 -32.09
N ILE A 12 -29.57 12.38 -32.02
CA ILE A 12 -29.79 13.41 -31.02
C ILE A 12 -30.89 14.35 -31.52
N SER A 13 -31.90 14.63 -30.69
CA SER A 13 -32.90 15.67 -31.00
C SER A 13 -32.27 17.07 -31.02
N GLU A 14 -32.82 17.96 -31.85
CA GLU A 14 -32.31 19.35 -31.97
C GLU A 14 -32.27 20.10 -30.62
N GLU A 15 -33.19 19.78 -29.71
CA GLU A 15 -33.23 20.35 -28.37
C GLU A 15 -32.04 19.91 -27.49
N THR A 16 -31.63 18.65 -27.63
CA THR A 16 -30.48 18.09 -26.90
C THR A 16 -29.16 18.59 -27.48
N MET A 17 -29.09 18.79 -28.81
CA MET A 17 -27.95 19.45 -29.46
C MET A 17 -27.75 20.88 -28.95
N LYS A 18 -28.81 21.69 -28.83
CA LYS A 18 -28.73 23.04 -28.26
C LYS A 18 -28.23 23.05 -26.81
N LYS A 19 -28.64 22.06 -26.00
CA LYS A 19 -28.14 21.90 -24.61
C LYS A 19 -26.65 21.55 -24.60
N LEU A 20 -26.19 20.68 -25.50
CA LEU A 20 -24.78 20.32 -25.65
C LEU A 20 -23.94 21.49 -26.15
N GLU A 21 -24.43 22.28 -27.10
CA GLU A 21 -23.76 23.49 -27.62
C GLU A 21 -23.52 24.52 -26.51
N LYS A 22 -24.53 24.72 -25.65
CA LYS A 22 -24.41 25.57 -24.46
C LYS A 22 -23.44 25.01 -23.43
N ALA A 23 -23.42 23.69 -23.21
CA ALA A 23 -22.55 23.05 -22.23
C ALA A 23 -21.06 23.02 -22.66
N PHE A 24 -20.78 22.91 -23.96
CA PHE A 24 -19.43 22.92 -24.52
C PHE A 24 -18.99 24.30 -25.05
N ASN A 25 -19.83 25.32 -24.93
CA ASN A 25 -19.58 26.70 -25.35
C ASN A 25 -19.13 26.84 -26.83
N LYS A 26 -19.70 26.01 -27.72
CA LYS A 26 -19.41 25.99 -29.17
C LYS A 26 -20.67 26.34 -29.97
N LYS A 27 -20.54 27.22 -30.97
CA LYS A 27 -21.67 27.72 -31.82
C LYS A 27 -22.26 26.68 -32.79
N LYS A 28 -21.55 25.59 -33.05
CA LYS A 28 -22.00 24.49 -33.91
C LYS A 28 -21.30 23.21 -33.47
N LEU A 29 -22.05 22.21 -33.04
CA LEU A 29 -21.52 20.86 -32.78
C LEU A 29 -21.99 19.94 -33.91
N SER A 30 -21.07 19.16 -34.46
CA SER A 30 -21.38 18.09 -35.41
C SER A 30 -21.04 16.73 -34.78
N VAL A 31 -21.83 15.71 -35.13
CA VAL A 31 -21.50 14.33 -34.81
C VAL A 31 -20.71 13.77 -35.99
N LYS A 32 -19.49 13.31 -35.74
CA LYS A 32 -18.66 12.64 -36.76
C LYS A 32 -19.28 11.28 -37.10
N ALA A 33 -18.96 10.74 -38.29
CA ALA A 33 -19.50 9.46 -38.79
C ALA A 33 -19.24 8.25 -37.86
N ASN A 34 -18.32 8.38 -36.91
CA ASN A 34 -18.02 7.39 -35.87
C ASN A 34 -18.83 7.58 -34.57
N GLY A 35 -19.86 8.43 -34.56
CA GLY A 35 -20.74 8.65 -33.41
C GLY A 35 -20.13 9.52 -32.30
N ILE A 36 -19.07 10.27 -32.58
CA ILE A 36 -18.38 11.11 -31.59
C ILE A 36 -18.64 12.58 -31.87
N LEU A 37 -18.93 13.35 -30.82
CA LEU A 37 -19.07 14.81 -30.92
C LEU A 37 -17.73 15.45 -31.30
N ASP A 38 -17.77 16.43 -32.22
CA ASP A 38 -16.59 17.17 -32.70
C ASP A 38 -16.08 18.20 -31.67
N ASN A 39 -15.95 17.77 -30.43
CA ASN A 39 -15.40 18.56 -29.34
C ASN A 39 -13.88 18.37 -29.21
N LEU A 40 -13.35 17.20 -29.58
CA LEU A 40 -11.94 16.80 -29.47
C LEU A 40 -11.47 15.98 -30.68
N THR A 41 -10.20 16.14 -31.04
CA THR A 41 -9.47 15.22 -31.93
C THR A 41 -8.94 14.07 -31.09
N LEU A 42 -9.41 12.86 -31.36
CA LEU A 42 -8.80 11.66 -30.77
C LEU A 42 -7.39 11.48 -31.33
N HIS A 43 -6.42 11.27 -30.44
CA HIS A 43 -5.08 10.87 -30.83
C HIS A 43 -5.05 9.41 -31.26
N GLN A 44 -5.97 8.58 -30.75
CA GLN A 44 -6.07 7.17 -31.11
C GLN A 44 -7.50 6.67 -31.32
N PRO A 45 -7.72 5.66 -32.20
CA PRO A 45 -9.05 5.11 -32.46
C PRO A 45 -9.74 4.52 -31.23
N ASN A 46 -8.98 4.03 -30.24
CA ASN A 46 -9.47 3.34 -29.04
C ASN A 46 -9.20 4.13 -27.74
N GLU A 47 -8.98 5.44 -27.82
CA GLU A 47 -8.55 6.28 -26.70
C GLU A 47 -9.50 6.19 -25.48
N ALA A 48 -10.81 6.11 -25.69
CA ALA A 48 -11.78 5.92 -24.61
C ALA A 48 -11.61 4.60 -23.84
N ALA A 49 -11.24 3.52 -24.54
CA ALA A 49 -10.93 2.24 -23.91
C ALA A 49 -9.62 2.32 -23.11
N ARG A 50 -8.62 3.05 -23.63
CA ARG A 50 -7.34 3.28 -22.94
C ARG A 50 -7.52 4.10 -21.66
N HIS A 51 -8.37 5.13 -21.67
CA HIS A 51 -8.71 5.90 -20.48
C HIS A 51 -9.34 5.02 -19.40
N LYS A 52 -10.37 4.23 -19.74
CA LYS A 52 -10.98 3.29 -18.79
C LYS A 52 -10.00 2.25 -18.26
N LEU A 53 -9.06 1.78 -19.09
CA LEU A 53 -8.01 0.87 -18.65
C LEU A 53 -7.08 1.54 -17.63
N LEU A 54 -6.66 2.78 -17.89
CA LEU A 54 -5.82 3.55 -16.97
C LEU A 54 -6.55 3.83 -15.64
N ASP A 55 -7.84 4.13 -15.68
CA ASP A 55 -8.68 4.28 -14.49
C ASP A 55 -8.66 3.01 -13.64
N VAL A 56 -8.87 1.84 -14.26
CA VAL A 56 -8.80 0.54 -13.57
C VAL A 56 -7.42 0.31 -12.95
N ILE A 57 -6.34 0.58 -13.69
CA ILE A 57 -4.97 0.41 -13.19
C ILE A 57 -4.71 1.35 -12.00
N GLY A 58 -5.08 2.62 -12.12
CA GLY A 58 -4.89 3.63 -11.08
C GLY A 58 -5.68 3.31 -9.81
N ASP A 59 -6.96 2.95 -9.96
CA ASP A 59 -7.82 2.59 -8.83
C ASP A 59 -7.33 1.32 -8.11
N LEU A 60 -6.85 0.31 -8.87
CA LEU A 60 -6.29 -0.91 -8.30
C LEU A 60 -4.97 -0.71 -7.56
N ALA A 61 -4.21 0.35 -7.90
CA ALA A 61 -3.00 0.70 -7.17
C ALA A 61 -3.27 1.01 -5.68
N LEU A 62 -4.51 1.44 -5.35
CA LEU A 62 -4.96 1.64 -3.97
C LEU A 62 -4.94 0.36 -3.11
N ALA A 63 -4.80 -0.82 -3.72
CA ALA A 63 -4.60 -2.07 -3.00
C ALA A 63 -3.27 -2.11 -2.20
N GLY A 64 -2.33 -1.18 -2.47
CA GLY A 64 -1.08 -1.02 -1.71
C GLY A 64 -0.08 -2.17 -1.88
N THR A 65 -0.37 -3.11 -2.80
CA THR A 65 0.44 -4.30 -3.03
C THR A 65 0.36 -4.66 -4.51
N ARG A 66 1.49 -5.10 -5.09
CA ARG A 66 1.52 -5.44 -6.52
C ARG A 66 0.70 -6.69 -6.78
N ILE A 67 -0.36 -6.55 -7.57
CA ILE A 67 -1.21 -7.67 -7.98
C ILE A 67 -0.50 -8.46 -9.08
N ARG A 68 -0.16 -9.72 -8.81
CA ARG A 68 0.29 -10.69 -9.83
C ARG A 68 -0.90 -11.57 -10.22
N GLY A 69 -1.64 -11.17 -11.24
CA GLY A 69 -2.82 -11.91 -11.69
C GLY A 69 -3.50 -11.26 -12.91
N LYS A 70 -4.56 -11.91 -13.38
CA LYS A 70 -5.40 -11.42 -14.48
C LYS A 70 -6.62 -10.72 -13.90
N VAL A 71 -6.84 -9.46 -14.28
CA VAL A 71 -8.05 -8.71 -13.93
C VAL A 71 -8.95 -8.62 -15.16
N ILE A 72 -10.22 -8.98 -15.00
CA ILE A 72 -11.25 -8.85 -16.03
C ILE A 72 -12.28 -7.87 -15.51
N ALA A 73 -12.51 -6.77 -16.24
CA ALA A 73 -13.43 -5.72 -15.84
C ALA A 73 -14.49 -5.49 -16.93
N ASN A 74 -15.75 -5.73 -16.60
CA ASN A 74 -16.89 -5.48 -17.48
C ASN A 74 -17.58 -4.19 -17.02
N LYS A 75 -17.60 -3.16 -17.88
CA LYS A 75 -18.13 -1.82 -17.56
C LYS A 75 -17.48 -1.21 -16.29
N PRO A 76 -16.14 -1.06 -16.26
CA PRO A 76 -15.45 -0.49 -15.11
C PRO A 76 -15.84 0.96 -14.85
N GLY A 77 -15.70 1.38 -13.60
CA GLY A 77 -15.87 2.75 -13.16
C GLY A 77 -15.25 2.98 -11.79
N HIS A 78 -14.85 4.22 -11.51
CA HIS A 78 -14.04 4.57 -10.33
C HIS A 78 -14.63 4.05 -9.01
N TYR A 79 -15.93 4.21 -8.80
CA TYR A 79 -16.56 3.73 -7.56
C TYR A 79 -16.40 2.21 -7.38
N VAL A 80 -16.67 1.41 -8.41
CA VAL A 80 -16.57 -0.06 -8.33
C VAL A 80 -15.12 -0.50 -8.18
N ASN A 81 -14.21 0.10 -8.96
CA ASN A 81 -12.79 -0.22 -8.92
C ASN A 81 -12.18 0.07 -7.54
N THR A 82 -12.48 1.24 -6.97
CA THR A 82 -11.97 1.65 -5.66
C THR A 82 -12.53 0.77 -4.53
N GLN A 83 -13.80 0.37 -4.58
CA GLN A 83 -14.38 -0.58 -3.62
C GLN A 83 -13.73 -1.95 -3.71
N PHE A 84 -13.49 -2.43 -4.93
CA PHE A 84 -12.78 -3.69 -5.15
C PHE A 84 -11.33 -3.64 -4.63
N ALA A 85 -10.60 -2.57 -4.91
CA ALA A 85 -9.24 -2.35 -4.40
C ALA A 85 -9.20 -2.31 -2.87
N LYS A 86 -10.16 -1.62 -2.23
CA LYS A 86 -10.30 -1.60 -0.76
C LYS A 86 -10.53 -2.99 -0.18
N LYS A 87 -11.40 -3.79 -0.80
CA LYS A 87 -11.68 -5.17 -0.36
C LYS A 87 -10.44 -6.05 -0.49
N ILE A 88 -9.69 -5.93 -1.58
CA ILE A 88 -8.40 -6.62 -1.74
C ILE A 88 -7.42 -6.19 -0.64
N ALA A 89 -7.27 -4.88 -0.40
CA ALA A 89 -6.36 -4.37 0.63
C ALA A 89 -6.70 -4.92 2.03
N GLN A 90 -7.99 -5.04 2.35
CA GLN A 90 -8.45 -5.65 3.60
C GLN A 90 -8.06 -7.12 3.70
N ILE A 91 -8.29 -7.92 2.64
CA ILE A 91 -7.90 -9.33 2.60
C ILE A 91 -6.39 -9.46 2.76
N ILE A 92 -5.59 -8.69 2.00
CA ILE A 92 -4.12 -8.70 2.10
C ILE A 92 -3.67 -8.36 3.53
N LYS A 93 -4.30 -7.37 4.18
CA LYS A 93 -3.97 -6.99 5.55
C LYS A 93 -4.29 -8.09 6.55
N LEU A 94 -5.40 -8.82 6.37
CA LEU A 94 -5.78 -9.96 7.22
C LEU A 94 -4.79 -11.11 7.04
N GLU A 95 -4.49 -11.49 5.80
CA GLU A 95 -3.52 -12.56 5.50
C GLU A 95 -2.11 -12.22 6.03
N LYS A 96 -1.65 -10.98 5.85
CA LYS A 96 -0.36 -10.54 6.41
C LYS A 96 -0.31 -10.64 7.94
N ARG A 97 -1.41 -10.36 8.64
CA ARG A 97 -1.49 -10.52 10.11
C ARG A 97 -1.45 -11.98 10.53
N ASN A 98 -1.89 -12.91 9.68
CA ASN A 98 -1.86 -14.34 9.97
C ASN A 98 -0.46 -14.96 9.81
N ASN A 99 0.43 -14.32 9.05
CA ASN A 99 1.80 -14.80 8.80
C ASN A 99 2.83 -14.29 9.84
N VAL A 100 2.40 -13.87 11.02
CA VAL A 100 3.36 -13.56 12.11
C VAL A 100 3.97 -14.88 12.58
N PRO A 101 5.30 -15.05 12.53
CA PRO A 101 5.95 -16.25 13.03
C PRO A 101 5.60 -16.46 14.50
N LYS A 102 5.28 -17.71 14.87
CA LYS A 102 5.01 -18.08 16.25
C LYS A 102 6.27 -18.69 16.84
N TYR A 103 6.75 -18.10 17.92
CA TYR A 103 7.87 -18.62 18.70
C TYR A 103 7.37 -19.08 20.07
N ASP A 104 7.80 -20.27 20.49
CA ASP A 104 7.58 -20.74 21.85
C ASP A 104 8.66 -20.18 22.77
N LEU A 105 8.31 -19.15 23.54
CA LEU A 105 9.24 -18.44 24.42
C LEU A 105 9.58 -19.22 25.71
N SER A 106 8.95 -20.38 25.93
CA SER A 106 9.25 -21.27 27.06
C SER A 106 10.46 -22.17 26.80
N LEU A 107 10.83 -22.35 25.54
CA LEU A 107 12.01 -23.12 25.14
C LEU A 107 13.31 -22.38 25.51
N PRO A 108 14.41 -23.12 25.75
CA PRO A 108 15.72 -22.49 25.93
C PRO A 108 16.12 -21.76 24.64
N PRO A 109 16.72 -20.56 24.74
CA PRO A 109 17.18 -19.83 23.56
C PRO A 109 18.39 -20.51 22.90
N LEU A 110 18.63 -20.18 21.63
CA LEU A 110 19.84 -20.59 20.92
C LEU A 110 21.08 -19.91 21.50
N MET A 111 20.97 -18.61 21.80
CA MET A 111 21.99 -17.87 22.53
C MET A 111 21.37 -17.10 23.69
N ASP A 112 21.95 -17.24 24.87
CA ASP A 112 21.61 -16.47 26.05
C ASP A 112 22.37 -15.13 26.11
N ILE A 113 22.10 -14.36 27.15
CA ILE A 113 22.69 -13.04 27.33
C ILE A 113 24.22 -13.08 27.48
N HIS A 114 24.79 -14.13 28.08
CA HIS A 114 26.23 -14.25 28.26
C HIS A 114 26.91 -14.46 26.91
N GLN A 115 26.38 -15.37 26.10
CA GLN A 115 26.87 -15.65 24.75
C GLN A 115 26.74 -14.41 23.85
N ILE A 116 25.65 -13.65 23.96
CA ILE A 116 25.48 -12.37 23.25
C ILE A 116 26.55 -11.36 23.69
N MET A 117 26.83 -11.23 24.99
CA MET A 117 27.84 -10.31 25.52
C MET A 117 29.27 -10.68 25.13
N ASP A 118 29.56 -11.95 24.90
CA ASP A 118 30.87 -12.40 24.41
C ASP A 118 31.07 -12.03 22.94
N MET A 119 29.98 -11.94 22.17
CA MET A 119 30.02 -11.64 20.73
C MET A 119 29.92 -10.15 20.43
N LEU A 120 29.09 -9.41 21.17
CA LEU A 120 28.86 -7.99 20.99
C LEU A 120 29.58 -7.15 22.06
N PRO A 121 30.13 -5.97 21.71
CA PRO A 121 30.77 -5.08 22.67
C PRO A 121 29.77 -4.34 23.57
N HIS A 122 28.48 -4.32 23.21
CA HIS A 122 27.43 -3.58 23.92
C HIS A 122 27.22 -4.11 25.34
N ARG A 123 26.94 -3.19 26.29
CA ARG A 123 26.64 -3.50 27.69
C ARG A 123 25.48 -2.63 28.19
N PRO A 124 24.83 -2.98 29.33
CA PRO A 124 23.79 -2.13 29.90
C PRO A 124 24.26 -0.67 30.08
N PRO A 125 23.40 0.33 29.79
CA PRO A 125 21.99 0.20 29.40
C PRO A 125 21.75 0.12 27.88
N PHE A 126 22.77 -0.13 27.05
CA PHE A 126 22.67 -0.07 25.57
C PHE A 126 22.90 -1.43 24.87
N LEU A 127 22.88 -2.52 25.62
CA LEU A 127 22.67 -3.86 25.08
C LEU A 127 21.16 -4.14 25.04
N LEU A 128 20.61 -4.25 23.84
CA LEU A 128 19.15 -4.22 23.62
C LEU A 128 18.61 -5.55 23.08
N ILE A 129 19.33 -6.65 23.28
CA ILE A 129 18.91 -8.01 22.92
C ILE A 129 19.11 -8.89 24.15
N ASP A 130 18.08 -9.65 24.48
CA ASP A 130 18.13 -10.54 25.64
C ASP A 130 18.42 -12.00 25.24
N ARG A 131 17.97 -12.42 24.06
CA ARG A 131 18.10 -13.79 23.55
C ARG A 131 18.17 -13.82 22.02
N ILE A 132 18.85 -14.83 21.47
CA ILE A 132 18.70 -15.25 20.07
C ILE A 132 17.86 -16.53 20.05
N LEU A 133 16.81 -16.53 19.22
CA LEU A 133 15.87 -17.64 19.07
C LEU A 133 16.24 -18.52 17.88
N GLU A 134 16.70 -17.92 16.78
CA GLU A 134 17.13 -18.60 15.58
C GLU A 134 18.35 -17.90 14.97
N LEU A 135 19.25 -18.66 14.36
CA LEU A 135 20.39 -18.17 13.60
C LEU A 135 20.68 -19.14 12.46
N SER A 136 20.88 -18.61 11.26
CA SER A 136 21.38 -19.31 10.07
C SER A 136 22.35 -18.40 9.33
N ASP A 137 22.93 -18.86 8.21
CA ASP A 137 23.81 -18.02 7.38
C ASP A 137 23.08 -16.85 6.69
N GLN A 138 21.74 -16.84 6.70
CA GLN A 138 20.92 -15.87 5.95
C GLN A 138 19.93 -15.10 6.83
N HIS A 139 19.68 -15.55 8.06
CA HIS A 139 18.71 -14.92 8.93
C HIS A 139 19.05 -15.08 10.41
N VAL A 140 18.56 -14.15 11.21
CA VAL A 140 18.67 -14.15 12.66
C VAL A 140 17.36 -13.65 13.26
N VAL A 141 16.94 -14.28 14.35
CA VAL A 141 15.76 -13.86 15.12
C VAL A 141 16.21 -13.58 16.55
N GLY A 142 16.26 -12.29 16.89
CA GLY A 142 16.54 -11.81 18.25
C GLY A 142 15.26 -11.50 19.02
N MET A 143 15.36 -11.51 20.34
CA MET A 143 14.28 -11.14 21.25
C MET A 143 14.76 -10.11 22.26
N LYS A 144 13.95 -9.07 22.45
CA LYS A 144 14.11 -8.06 23.49
C LYS A 144 12.82 -7.99 24.31
N ASN A 145 12.92 -8.27 25.61
CA ASN A 145 11.85 -7.98 26.55
C ASN A 145 11.78 -6.48 26.80
N VAL A 146 10.56 -5.97 26.83
CA VAL A 146 10.28 -4.56 27.10
C VAL A 146 9.58 -4.48 28.45
N THR A 147 10.16 -3.76 29.41
CA THR A 147 9.64 -3.66 30.77
C THR A 147 9.65 -2.22 31.27
N MET A 148 8.68 -1.86 32.12
CA MET A 148 8.60 -0.51 32.70
C MET A 148 9.87 -0.12 33.49
N ASN A 149 10.66 -1.10 33.94
CA ASN A 149 11.91 -0.89 34.67
C ASN A 149 13.12 -0.54 33.77
N GLU A 150 12.89 -0.07 32.54
CA GLU A 150 13.96 0.39 31.65
C GLU A 150 14.15 1.91 31.72
N PRO A 151 15.41 2.40 31.69
CA PRO A 151 15.72 3.80 32.01
C PRO A 151 15.09 4.80 31.03
N PHE A 152 14.88 4.41 29.77
CA PHE A 152 14.30 5.31 28.77
C PHE A 152 12.81 5.59 29.00
N PHE A 153 12.07 4.75 29.75
CA PHE A 153 10.65 4.98 30.01
C PHE A 153 10.39 6.13 30.99
N VAL A 154 11.39 6.51 31.81
CA VAL A 154 11.29 7.69 32.68
C VAL A 154 11.08 8.97 31.86
N GLY A 155 11.70 9.05 30.67
CA GLY A 155 11.65 10.23 29.82
C GLY A 155 10.79 10.10 28.56
N HIS A 156 10.34 8.89 28.19
CA HIS A 156 9.67 8.65 26.91
C HIS A 156 8.37 7.84 27.08
N PHE A 157 7.24 8.46 27.41
CA PHE A 157 7.08 9.80 28.00
C PHE A 157 6.56 9.68 29.43
N PRO A 158 6.80 10.66 30.32
CA PRO A 158 6.20 10.65 31.65
C PRO A 158 4.67 10.47 31.58
N GLY A 159 4.14 9.45 32.28
CA GLY A 159 2.72 9.09 32.27
C GLY A 159 2.22 8.34 31.03
N ALA A 160 3.05 8.21 29.99
CA ALA A 160 2.74 7.49 28.75
C ALA A 160 4.00 6.76 28.24
N PRO A 161 4.43 5.67 28.90
CA PRO A 161 5.65 4.96 28.55
C PRO A 161 5.53 4.33 27.16
N VAL A 162 6.46 4.67 26.26
CA VAL A 162 6.56 4.17 24.89
C VAL A 162 8.03 3.84 24.61
N MET A 163 8.35 2.66 24.10
CA MET A 163 9.74 2.37 23.74
C MET A 163 10.15 3.24 22.55
N PRO A 164 11.25 4.02 22.62
CA PRO A 164 11.68 4.86 21.49
C PRO A 164 11.92 4.02 20.23
N CYS A 165 11.37 4.44 19.08
CA CYS A 165 11.52 3.71 17.82
C CYS A 165 12.99 3.55 17.39
N VAL A 166 13.84 4.54 17.69
CA VAL A 166 15.27 4.46 17.41
C VAL A 166 15.97 3.33 18.16
N LEU A 167 15.51 2.99 19.38
CA LEU A 167 16.03 1.85 20.13
C LEU A 167 15.53 0.50 19.58
N GLN A 168 14.35 0.48 18.95
CA GLN A 168 13.89 -0.71 18.24
C GLN A 168 14.77 -0.97 17.00
N VAL A 169 15.13 0.09 16.26
CA VAL A 169 16.06 -0.02 15.12
C VAL A 169 17.44 -0.45 15.58
N GLU A 170 17.94 0.11 16.68
CA GLU A 170 19.21 -0.30 17.28
C GLU A 170 19.19 -1.77 17.69
N ALA A 171 18.12 -2.25 18.35
CA ALA A 171 17.99 -3.67 18.70
C ALA A 171 18.00 -4.58 17.47
N MET A 172 17.36 -4.17 16.36
CA MET A 172 17.45 -4.89 15.09
C MET A 172 18.86 -4.88 14.51
N ALA A 173 19.59 -3.76 14.61
CA ALA A 173 20.96 -3.65 14.13
C ALA A 173 21.93 -4.52 14.95
N GLN A 174 21.82 -4.50 16.28
CA GLN A 174 22.57 -5.40 17.16
C GLN A 174 22.25 -6.87 16.84
N THR A 175 21.00 -7.19 16.47
CA THR A 175 20.58 -8.56 16.15
C THR A 175 21.24 -8.98 14.84
N GLY A 176 21.23 -8.09 13.85
CA GLY A 176 21.96 -8.28 12.60
C GLY A 176 23.47 -8.39 12.79
N GLY A 177 24.05 -7.79 13.83
CA GLY A 177 25.48 -7.93 14.15
C GLY A 177 25.87 -9.31 14.71
N ILE A 178 24.90 -10.16 15.06
CA ILE A 178 25.12 -11.57 15.42
C ILE A 178 25.22 -12.46 14.18
N LEU A 179 24.58 -12.05 13.07
CA LEU A 179 24.60 -12.74 11.78
C LEU A 179 25.94 -12.55 11.06
#